data_AF-A0A9D1VC15-F1
#
_entry.id   AF-A0A9D1VC15-F1
#
_cell.length_a   1.000
_cell.length_b   1.000
_cell.length_c   1.000
_cell.angle_alpha   90.00
_cell.angle_beta   90.00
_cell.angle_gamma   90.00
#
_symmetry.space_group_name_H-M   'P 1'
#
loop_
_entity.id
_entity.type
_entity.pdbx_description
1 polymer ?
#
loop_
_entity_poly.entity_id
_entity_poly.type
_entity_poly.pdbx_seq_one_letter_code
_entity_poly.pdbx_strand_id
1 'polypeptide(L)'
;MKSLPIVAWAALVPLAAPLSTAAEQLSPEIEEAMESFCALPAKLLPVLSSVTDKATADAAAEPLYRELSGVYEVCDAMRGIRQLTPEQSALVRKRYEMRMRTEWGKLYEQIFRLQRAQCYYSTAFNKQFQTLIMMLEQ
;
A
#
# COMPACT_ATOMS: atom_id res chain seq x y z
N MET A 1 72.96 -6.20 -34.71
CA MET A 1 71.82 -5.48 -34.09
C MET A 1 71.05 -6.53 -33.29
N LYS A 2 71.04 -6.41 -31.95
CA LYS A 2 70.50 -7.42 -31.03
C LYS A 2 69.03 -7.10 -30.72
N SER A 3 68.14 -8.04 -30.99
CA SER A 3 66.72 -8.01 -30.64
C SER A 3 66.55 -8.25 -29.14
N LEU A 4 65.81 -7.40 -28.44
CA LEU A 4 65.39 -7.61 -27.05
C LEU A 4 64.01 -8.29 -27.02
N PRO A 5 63.76 -9.24 -26.09
CA PRO A 5 62.44 -9.83 -25.93
C PRO A 5 61.54 -8.93 -25.09
N ILE A 6 60.30 -8.78 -25.55
CA ILE A 6 59.20 -8.10 -24.85
C ILE A 6 58.81 -8.98 -23.66
N VAL A 7 59.08 -8.52 -22.43
CA VAL A 7 58.54 -9.11 -21.21
C VAL A 7 57.09 -8.63 -21.08
N ALA A 8 56.13 -9.51 -21.34
CA ALA A 8 54.72 -9.27 -21.07
C ALA A 8 54.50 -9.28 -19.55
N TRP A 9 54.37 -8.09 -18.95
CA TRP A 9 53.83 -7.94 -17.61
C TRP A 9 52.32 -8.20 -17.66
N ALA A 10 51.91 -9.40 -17.27
CA ALA A 10 50.52 -9.68 -16.94
C ALA A 10 50.19 -8.92 -15.64
N ALA A 11 49.54 -7.77 -15.77
CA ALA A 11 48.95 -7.07 -14.64
C ALA A 11 47.84 -7.96 -14.05
N LEU A 12 48.10 -8.49 -12.86
CA LEU A 12 47.10 -9.10 -11.98
C LEU A 12 46.03 -8.04 -11.68
N VAL A 13 44.91 -8.10 -12.39
CA VAL A 13 43.68 -7.42 -12.01
C VAL A 13 43.14 -8.14 -10.78
N PRO A 14 43.06 -7.52 -9.59
CA PRO A 14 42.30 -8.12 -8.52
C PRO A 14 40.83 -8.08 -8.95
N LEU A 15 40.27 -9.23 -9.29
CA LEU A 15 38.82 -9.41 -9.32
C LEU A 15 38.31 -9.04 -7.92
N ALA A 16 37.78 -7.83 -7.79
CA ALA A 16 36.89 -7.51 -6.69
C ALA A 16 35.73 -8.50 -6.77
N ALA A 17 35.73 -9.48 -5.87
CA ALA A 17 34.57 -10.31 -5.64
C ALA A 17 33.39 -9.38 -5.37
N PRO A 18 32.23 -9.53 -6.03
CA PRO A 18 31.05 -8.80 -5.62
C PRO A 18 30.73 -9.30 -4.20
N LEU A 19 30.94 -8.43 -3.20
CA LEU A 19 30.33 -8.57 -1.90
C LEU A 19 28.83 -8.59 -2.18
N SER A 20 28.26 -9.79 -2.27
CA SER A 20 26.83 -10.00 -2.19
C SER A 20 26.43 -9.53 -0.80
N THR A 21 26.11 -8.25 -0.67
CA THR A 21 25.26 -7.76 0.38
C THR A 21 23.97 -8.55 0.21
N ALA A 22 23.65 -9.39 1.21
CA ALA A 22 22.38 -10.09 1.25
C ALA A 22 21.29 -9.05 0.93
N ALA A 23 20.48 -9.32 -0.10
CA ALA A 23 19.39 -8.43 -0.44
C ALA A 23 18.53 -8.29 0.81
N GLU A 24 18.50 -7.09 1.40
CA GLU A 24 17.69 -6.81 2.58
C GLU A 24 16.25 -7.25 2.24
N GLN A 25 15.64 -8.04 3.12
CA GLN A 25 14.27 -8.52 2.95
C GLN A 25 13.38 -7.78 3.93
N LEU A 26 12.12 -7.61 3.55
CA LEU A 26 11.12 -7.09 4.48
C LEU A 26 10.84 -8.18 5.52
N SER A 27 10.58 -7.78 6.76
CA SER A 27 10.11 -8.75 7.75
C SER A 27 8.72 -9.27 7.33
N PRO A 28 8.37 -10.52 7.68
CA PRO A 28 7.04 -11.09 7.38
C PRO A 28 5.90 -10.20 7.88
N GLU A 29 6.08 -9.55 9.04
CA GLU A 29 5.13 -8.62 9.64
C GLU A 29 4.86 -7.41 8.73
N ILE A 30 5.90 -6.83 8.12
CA ILE A 30 5.75 -5.71 7.18
C ILE A 30 5.08 -6.19 5.90
N GLU A 31 5.46 -7.36 5.38
CA GLU A 31 4.85 -7.91 4.17
C GLU A 31 3.36 -8.16 4.36
N GLU A 32 2.96 -8.78 5.47
CA GLU A 32 1.56 -9.06 5.80
C GLU A 32 0.75 -7.78 5.97
N ALA A 33 1.28 -6.78 6.68
CA ALA A 33 0.63 -5.50 6.86
C ALA A 33 0.43 -4.76 5.53
N MET A 34 1.47 -4.73 4.68
CA MET A 34 1.41 -4.09 3.36
C MET A 34 0.42 -4.80 2.42
N GLU A 35 0.42 -6.13 2.40
CA GLU A 35 -0.54 -6.92 1.61
C GLU A 35 -1.98 -6.69 2.08
N SER A 36 -2.21 -6.70 3.38
CA SER A 36 -3.52 -6.42 3.98
C SER A 36 -4.01 -5.01 3.66
N PHE A 37 -3.12 -4.02 3.76
CA PHE A 37 -3.41 -2.64 3.39
C PHE A 37 -3.72 -2.48 1.91
N CYS A 38 -2.99 -3.17 1.03
CA CYS A 38 -3.28 -3.19 -0.42
C CYS A 38 -4.59 -3.91 -0.76
N ALA A 39 -5.08 -4.80 0.11
CA ALA A 39 -6.32 -5.53 -0.10
C ALA A 39 -7.57 -4.80 0.40
N LEU A 40 -7.42 -3.82 1.32
CA LEU A 40 -8.55 -3.04 1.87
C LEU A 40 -9.48 -2.43 0.80
N PRO A 41 -8.97 -1.79 -0.27
CA PRO A 41 -9.85 -1.22 -1.30
C PRO A 41 -10.79 -2.25 -1.92
N ALA A 42 -10.34 -3.49 -2.14
CA ALA A 42 -11.17 -4.54 -2.73
C ALA A 42 -12.36 -4.93 -1.86
N LYS A 43 -12.27 -4.76 -0.53
CA LYS A 43 -13.37 -4.99 0.41
C LYS A 43 -14.35 -3.82 0.45
N LEU A 44 -13.82 -2.60 0.45
CA LEU A 44 -14.61 -1.37 0.60
C LEU A 44 -15.30 -0.92 -0.69
N LEU A 45 -14.62 -1.08 -1.84
CA LEU A 45 -15.11 -0.62 -3.15
C LEU A 45 -16.51 -1.12 -3.49
N PRO A 46 -16.86 -2.41 -3.33
CA PRO A 46 -18.21 -2.90 -3.61
C PRO A 46 -19.28 -2.14 -2.83
N VAL A 47 -19.07 -1.90 -1.54
CA VAL A 47 -20.02 -1.18 -0.68
C VAL A 47 -20.15 0.29 -1.07
N LEU A 48 -19.03 0.98 -1.34
CA LEU A 48 -19.08 2.39 -1.73
C LEU A 48 -19.66 2.57 -3.14
N SER A 49 -19.38 1.65 -4.06
CA SER A 49 -19.87 1.69 -5.44
C SER A 49 -21.37 1.43 -5.55
N SER A 50 -21.98 0.65 -4.63
CA SER A 50 -23.40 0.34 -4.67
C SER A 50 -24.31 1.51 -4.28
N VAL A 51 -23.75 2.57 -3.69
CA VAL A 51 -24.53 3.73 -3.22
C VAL A 51 -24.76 4.72 -4.37
N THR A 52 -25.99 4.77 -4.88
CA THR A 52 -26.39 5.63 -6.01
C THR A 52 -27.53 6.59 -5.65
N ASP A 53 -28.20 6.35 -4.54
CA ASP A 53 -29.32 7.12 -4.03
C ASP A 53 -29.48 6.89 -2.51
N LYS A 54 -30.53 7.47 -1.92
CA LYS A 54 -30.79 7.34 -0.48
C LYS A 54 -31.10 5.89 -0.06
N ALA A 55 -31.90 5.16 -0.85
CA ALA A 55 -32.35 3.82 -0.47
C ALA A 55 -31.17 2.82 -0.47
N THR A 56 -30.32 2.92 -1.49
CA THR A 56 -29.08 2.14 -1.59
C THR A 56 -28.05 2.55 -0.54
N ALA A 57 -27.97 3.85 -0.18
CA ALA A 57 -27.15 4.30 0.95
C ALA A 57 -27.61 3.68 2.28
N ASP A 58 -28.91 3.72 2.58
CA ASP A 58 -29.46 3.13 3.80
C ASP A 58 -29.19 1.62 3.87
N ALA A 59 -29.30 0.91 2.74
CA ALA A 59 -28.98 -0.52 2.64
C ALA A 59 -27.49 -0.82 2.79
N ALA A 60 -26.60 0.08 2.34
CA ALA A 60 -25.15 -0.07 2.41
C ALA A 60 -24.55 0.29 3.78
N ALA A 61 -25.32 0.90 4.69
CA ALA A 61 -24.84 1.34 6.00
C ALA A 61 -24.34 0.18 6.87
N GLU A 62 -25.10 -0.91 6.95
CA GLU A 62 -24.75 -2.10 7.73
C GLU A 62 -23.54 -2.87 7.11
N PRO A 63 -23.50 -3.12 5.79
CA PRO A 63 -22.30 -3.64 5.14
C PRO A 63 -21.05 -2.80 5.43
N LEU A 64 -21.15 -1.47 5.33
CA LEU A 64 -20.02 -0.59 5.62
C LEU A 64 -19.56 -0.71 7.07
N TYR A 65 -20.51 -0.75 8.03
CA TYR A 65 -20.21 -0.91 9.45
C TYR A 65 -19.41 -2.19 9.75
N ARG A 66 -19.74 -3.31 9.11
CA ARG A 66 -19.02 -4.59 9.31
C ARG A 66 -17.58 -4.53 8.84
N GLU A 67 -17.30 -3.79 7.77
CA GLU A 67 -15.93 -3.65 7.26
C GLU A 67 -15.06 -2.76 8.16
N LEU A 68 -15.65 -1.84 8.95
CA LEU A 68 -14.88 -0.87 9.76
C LEU A 68 -13.95 -1.53 10.78
N SER A 69 -14.32 -2.67 11.37
CA SER A 69 -13.42 -3.39 12.29
C SER A 69 -12.15 -3.84 11.58
N GLY A 70 -12.29 -4.44 10.40
CA GLY A 70 -11.16 -4.89 9.60
C GLY A 70 -10.32 -3.73 9.07
N VAL A 71 -10.94 -2.58 8.74
CA VAL A 71 -10.20 -1.36 8.40
C VAL A 71 -9.35 -0.90 9.57
N TYR A 72 -9.92 -0.83 10.78
CA TYR A 72 -9.21 -0.41 11.97
C TYR A 72 -8.01 -1.31 12.27
N GLU A 73 -8.19 -2.63 12.25
CA GLU A 73 -7.12 -3.61 12.49
C GLU A 73 -5.94 -3.44 11.52
N VAL A 74 -6.24 -3.28 10.23
CA VAL A 74 -5.19 -3.12 9.21
C VAL A 74 -4.48 -1.76 9.35
N CYS A 75 -5.22 -0.68 9.58
CA CYS A 75 -4.62 0.64 9.83
C CYS A 75 -3.80 0.67 11.13
N ASP A 76 -4.20 -0.07 12.17
CA ASP A 76 -3.43 -0.21 13.40
C ASP A 76 -2.13 -1.00 13.20
N ALA A 77 -2.18 -2.12 12.46
CA ALA A 77 -0.99 -2.88 12.10
C ALA A 77 0.02 -2.04 11.30
N MET A 78 -0.46 -1.24 10.34
CA MET A 78 0.37 -0.30 9.58
C MET A 78 1.02 0.76 10.46
N ARG A 79 0.30 1.29 11.45
CA ARG A 79 0.85 2.23 12.46
C ARG A 79 1.89 1.59 13.37
N GLY A 80 1.77 0.28 13.60
CA GLY A 80 2.76 -0.52 14.32
C GLY A 80 4.13 -0.54 13.63
N ILE A 81 4.21 -0.28 12.33
CA ILE A 81 5.46 -0.15 11.58
C ILE A 81 6.08 1.22 11.87
N ARG A 82 6.76 1.33 13.01
CA ARG A 82 7.25 2.61 13.55
C ARG A 82 8.25 3.29 12.63
N GLN A 83 9.19 2.54 12.05
CA GLN A 83 10.21 3.07 11.13
C GLN A 83 10.73 1.95 10.20
N LEU A 84 10.81 2.25 8.91
CA LEU A 84 11.51 1.43 7.92
C LEU A 84 12.92 2.00 7.71
N THR A 85 13.92 1.14 7.53
CA THR A 85 15.22 1.57 7.01
C THR A 85 15.06 2.18 5.60
N PRO A 86 15.99 3.03 5.13
CA PRO A 86 15.96 3.53 3.75
C PRO A 86 15.85 2.40 2.71
N GLU A 87 16.53 1.29 2.94
CA GLU A 87 16.55 0.10 2.10
C GLU A 87 15.18 -0.61 2.12
N GLN A 88 14.61 -0.84 3.30
CA GLN A 88 13.24 -1.37 3.44
C GLN A 88 12.20 -0.47 2.80
N SER A 89 12.33 0.85 2.93
CA SER A 89 11.46 1.82 2.28
C SER A 89 11.54 1.73 0.76
N ALA A 90 12.76 1.59 0.21
CA ALA A 90 12.96 1.38 -1.22
C ALA A 90 12.33 0.06 -1.70
N LEU A 91 12.39 -1.01 -0.89
CA LEU A 91 11.77 -2.30 -1.17
C LEU A 91 10.24 -2.23 -1.12
N VAL A 92 9.67 -1.58 -0.11
CA VAL A 92 8.22 -1.36 0.00
C VAL A 92 7.72 -0.58 -1.20
N ARG A 93 8.39 0.51 -1.58
CA ARG A 93 8.04 1.29 -2.77
C ARG A 93 8.09 0.42 -4.03
N LYS A 94 9.21 -0.27 -4.26
CA LYS A 94 9.40 -1.16 -5.42
C LYS A 94 8.30 -2.22 -5.54
N ARG A 95 7.84 -2.78 -4.43
CA ARG A 95 6.87 -3.88 -4.41
C ARG A 95 5.42 -3.42 -4.44
N TYR A 96 5.07 -2.39 -3.67
CA TYR A 96 3.68 -2.06 -3.34
C TYR A 96 3.21 -0.71 -3.90
N GLU A 97 4.09 0.22 -4.25
CA GLU A 97 3.71 1.60 -4.60
C GLU A 97 2.70 1.66 -5.75
N MET A 98 2.96 0.93 -6.84
CA MET A 98 2.08 0.92 -8.00
C MET A 98 0.71 0.35 -7.63
N ARG A 99 0.65 -0.79 -6.94
CA ARG A 99 -0.60 -1.43 -6.52
C ARG A 99 -1.38 -0.53 -5.57
N MET A 100 -0.71 0.08 -4.58
CA MET A 100 -1.35 1.02 -3.67
C MET A 100 -1.98 2.18 -4.45
N ARG A 101 -1.23 2.83 -5.35
CA ARG A 101 -1.79 3.93 -6.16
C ARG A 101 -3.00 3.49 -6.98
N THR A 102 -2.94 2.33 -7.63
CA THR A 102 -4.03 1.84 -8.47
C THR A 102 -5.28 1.48 -7.66
N GLU A 103 -5.13 0.71 -6.58
CA GLU A 103 -6.28 0.25 -5.80
C GLU A 103 -6.89 1.35 -4.93
N TRP A 104 -6.06 2.15 -4.26
CA TRP A 104 -6.54 3.26 -3.46
C TRP A 104 -7.07 4.41 -4.30
N GLY A 105 -6.54 4.64 -5.51
CA GLY A 105 -7.08 5.64 -6.44
C GLY A 105 -8.57 5.41 -6.73
N LYS A 106 -8.95 4.17 -7.04
CA LYS A 106 -10.36 3.78 -7.26
C LYS A 106 -11.22 4.05 -6.03
N LEU A 107 -10.70 3.73 -4.83
CA LEU A 107 -11.43 3.94 -3.58
C LEU A 107 -11.67 5.43 -3.32
N TYR A 108 -10.64 6.25 -3.49
CA TYR A 108 -10.74 7.70 -3.32
C TYR A 108 -11.71 8.33 -4.31
N GLU A 109 -11.76 7.88 -5.57
CA GLU A 109 -12.78 8.32 -6.53
C GLU A 109 -14.21 8.12 -5.99
N GLN A 110 -14.48 6.96 -5.37
CA GLN A 110 -15.78 6.69 -4.77
C GLN A 110 -16.03 7.54 -3.51
N ILE A 111 -15.02 7.71 -2.66
CA ILE A 111 -15.12 8.58 -1.48
C ILE A 111 -15.48 10.01 -1.91
N PHE A 112 -14.76 10.58 -2.88
CA PHE A 112 -15.04 11.94 -3.37
C PHE A 112 -16.42 12.07 -4.02
N ARG A 113 -16.84 11.06 -4.80
CA ARG A 113 -18.19 11.00 -5.37
C ARG A 113 -19.25 11.07 -4.28
N LEU A 114 -19.10 10.26 -3.23
CA LEU A 114 -20.05 10.16 -2.12
C LEU A 114 -20.07 11.41 -1.24
N GLN A 115 -18.90 12.01 -0.97
CA GLN A 115 -18.81 13.32 -0.30
C GLN A 115 -19.55 14.40 -1.08
N ARG A 116 -19.35 14.47 -2.40
CA ARG A 116 -20.06 15.44 -3.25
C ARG A 116 -21.56 15.21 -3.29
N ALA A 117 -21.99 13.95 -3.27
CA ALA A 117 -23.41 13.58 -3.18
C ALA A 117 -23.99 13.77 -1.77
N GLN A 118 -23.19 14.19 -0.78
CA GLN A 118 -23.56 14.27 0.64
C GLN A 118 -24.18 12.95 1.15
N CYS A 119 -23.66 11.84 0.61
CA CYS A 119 -24.18 10.47 0.67
C CYS A 119 -25.71 10.37 0.63
N TYR A 120 -26.34 11.16 -0.23
CA TYR A 120 -27.77 11.15 -0.52
C TYR A 120 -28.67 11.34 0.71
N TYR A 121 -28.18 12.08 1.72
CA TYR A 121 -28.91 12.39 2.94
C TYR A 121 -29.30 11.16 3.79
N SER A 122 -28.59 10.04 3.65
CA SER A 122 -28.71 8.92 4.58
C SER A 122 -27.91 9.21 5.85
N THR A 123 -28.59 9.31 7.00
CA THR A 123 -27.93 9.51 8.29
C THR A 123 -27.13 8.29 8.72
N ALA A 124 -27.68 7.09 8.50
CA ALA A 124 -27.05 5.84 8.91
C ALA A 124 -25.75 5.60 8.13
N PHE A 125 -25.79 5.77 6.80
CA PHE A 125 -24.60 5.63 5.97
C PHE A 125 -23.57 6.73 6.26
N ASN A 126 -24.00 8.00 6.36
CA ASN A 126 -23.05 9.09 6.64
C ASN A 126 -22.28 8.87 7.94
N LYS A 127 -22.90 8.34 9.00
CA LYS A 127 -22.19 8.04 10.25
C LYS A 127 -21.02 7.06 10.02
N GLN A 128 -21.27 5.97 9.31
CA GLN A 128 -20.25 4.97 9.03
C GLN A 128 -19.20 5.49 8.03
N PHE A 129 -19.63 6.25 7.03
CA PHE A 129 -18.76 6.85 6.03
C PHE A 129 -17.80 7.88 6.63
N GLN A 130 -18.26 8.74 7.54
CA GLN A 130 -17.38 9.66 8.27
C GLN A 130 -16.40 8.90 9.17
N THR A 131 -16.84 7.79 9.78
CA THR A 131 -15.95 6.92 10.57
C THR A 131 -14.85 6.32 9.70
N LEU A 132 -15.21 5.84 8.49
CA LEU A 132 -14.23 5.34 7.51
C LEU A 132 -13.20 6.43 7.16
N ILE A 133 -13.65 7.63 6.78
CA ILE A 133 -12.75 8.73 6.41
C ILE A 133 -11.77 9.03 7.55
N MET A 134 -12.28 9.16 8.78
CA MET A 134 -11.46 9.44 9.96
C MET A 134 -10.42 8.34 10.23
N MET A 135 -10.72 7.08 9.93
CA MET A 135 -9.76 5.97 10.07
C MET A 135 -8.68 5.98 8.98
N LEU A 136 -9.00 6.49 7.79
CA LEU A 136 -8.08 6.54 6.65
C LEU A 136 -7.16 7.77 6.65
N GLU A 137 -7.56 8.86 7.32
CA GLU A 137 -6.76 10.09 7.45
C GLU A 137 -5.69 10.02 8.57
N GLN A 138 -5.73 8.98 9.41
CA GLN A 138 -4.79 8.75 10.53
C GLN A 138 -3.55 7.96 10.10
#